data_AF-A0A937PQE2-F1
#
_entry.id   AF-A0A937PQE2-F1
#
_cell.length_a   1.000
_cell.length_b   1.000
_cell.length_c   1.000
_cell.angle_alpha   90.00
_cell.angle_beta   90.00
_cell.angle_gamma   90.00
#
_symmetry.space_group_name_H-M   'P 1'
#
loop_
_entity.id
_entity.type
_entity.pdbx_description
1 polymer ?
#
loop_
_entity_poly.entity_id
_entity_poly.type
_entity_poly.pdbx_seq_one_letter_code
_entity_poly.pdbx_strand_id
1 'polypeptide(L)' 'MSAKLLTFAKEGHKYIFRYSVGCENEIIDVLMHLAEDDNSVLDWLDAATLSFQVTQHAASECSDALDPAKQTEN' A
#
# COMPACT_ATOMS: atom_id res chain seq x y z
N MET A 1 12.32 -11.64 5.35
CA MET A 1 11.25 -10.63 5.53
C MET A 1 10.87 -10.14 4.14
N SER A 2 9.62 -10.36 3.74
CA SER A 2 9.13 -9.92 2.42
C SER A 2 8.78 -8.44 2.48
N ALA A 3 9.22 -7.66 1.49
CA ALA A 3 8.91 -6.24 1.39
C ALA A 3 8.00 -5.99 0.20
N LYS A 4 6.99 -5.13 0.38
CA LYS A 4 6.06 -4.69 -0.65
C LYS A 4 6.41 -3.29 -1.13
N LEU A 5 6.02 -3.01 -2.36
CA LEU A 5 6.16 -1.71 -2.99
C LEU A 5 4.77 -1.17 -3.31
N LEU A 6 4.54 0.08 -2.94
CA LEU A 6 3.38 0.86 -3.35
C LEU A 6 3.90 1.97 -4.25
N THR A 7 3.36 2.07 -5.47
CA THR A 7 3.77 3.08 -6.43
C THR A 7 2.67 4.10 -6.61
N PHE A 8 3.03 5.36 -6.50
CA PHE A 8 2.14 6.50 -6.70
C PHE A 8 2.74 7.42 -7.74
N ALA A 9 1.92 7.95 -8.65
CA ALA A 9 2.39 8.89 -9.66
C ALA A 9 1.49 10.13 -9.66
N LYS A 10 2.09 11.31 -9.50
CA LYS A 10 1.39 12.60 -9.46
C LYS A 10 2.29 13.69 -10.02
N GLU A 11 1.71 14.60 -10.82
CA GLU A 11 2.40 15.74 -11.44
C GLU A 11 3.72 15.37 -12.18
N GLY A 12 3.73 14.22 -12.86
CA GLY A 12 4.92 13.74 -13.59
C GLY A 12 6.03 13.14 -12.71
N HIS A 13 5.83 13.08 -11.39
CA HIS A 13 6.72 12.40 -10.46
C HIS A 13 6.17 11.04 -10.07
N LYS A 14 7.06 10.06 -9.90
CA LYS A 14 6.74 8.73 -9.41
C LYS A 14 7.36 8.51 -8.04
N TYR A 15 6.53 8.23 -7.06
CA TYR A 15 6.88 7.90 -5.69
C TYR A 15 6.79 6.39 -5.50
N ILE A 16 7.76 5.84 -4.79
CA ILE A 16 7.82 4.41 -4.47
C ILE A 16 7.96 4.29 -2.96
N PHE A 17 6.92 3.78 -2.32
CA PHE A 17 6.92 3.49 -0.90
C PHE A 17 7.23 2.01 -0.70
N ARG A 18 8.21 1.72 0.15
CA ARG A 18 8.56 0.35 0.51
C ARG A 18 8.21 0.10 1.97
N TYR A 19 7.45 -0.95 2.22
CA TYR A 19 7.06 -1.35 3.56
C TYR A 19 7.16 -2.87 3.72
N SER A 20 7.31 -3.32 4.97
CA SER A 20 7.34 -4.76 5.28
C SER A 20 5.92 -5.32 5.27
N VAL A 21 5.75 -6.56 4.80
CA VAL A 21 4.46 -7.26 4.93
C VAL A 21 4.09 -7.37 6.41
N GLY A 22 2.85 -7.01 6.77
CA GLY A 22 2.39 -6.93 8.16
C GLY A 22 2.58 -5.55 8.81
N CYS A 23 3.28 -4.63 8.15
CA CYS A 23 3.45 -3.23 8.58
C CYS A 23 2.57 -2.28 7.73
N GLU A 24 1.43 -2.74 7.25
CA GLU A 24 0.48 -1.93 6.46
C GLU A 24 0.02 -0.68 7.24
N ASN A 25 -0.13 -0.79 8.57
CA ASN A 25 -0.50 0.36 9.39
C ASN A 25 0.57 1.46 9.37
N GLU A 26 1.85 1.09 9.40
CA GLU A 26 2.95 2.08 9.39
C GLU A 26 2.96 2.89 8.09
N ILE A 27 2.73 2.24 6.94
CA ILE A 27 2.69 2.96 5.67
C ILE A 27 1.45 3.86 5.59
N ILE A 28 0.30 3.43 6.12
CA ILE A 28 -0.92 4.25 6.18
C ILE A 28 -0.69 5.50 7.06
N ASP A 29 -0.06 5.35 8.23
CA ASP A 29 0.26 6.47 9.10
C ASP A 29 1.20 7.48 8.41
N VAL A 30 2.22 7.00 7.68
CA VAL A 30 3.12 7.86 6.89
C VAL A 30 2.37 8.58 5.77
N LEU A 31 1.43 7.91 5.09
CA LEU A 31 0.61 8.53 4.05
C LEU A 31 -0.30 9.63 4.61
N MET A 32 -0.88 9.42 5.79
CA MET A 32 -1.67 10.44 6.49
C MET A 32 -0.81 11.63 6.87
N HIS A 33 0.36 11.40 7.46
CA HIS A 33 1.28 12.48 7.82
C HIS A 33 1.74 13.29 6.59
N LEU A 34 2.00 12.61 5.47
CA LEU A 34 2.32 13.27 4.20
C LEU A 34 1.15 14.07 3.63
N ALA A 35 -0.10 13.70 3.91
CA ALA A 35 -1.27 14.44 3.47
C ALA A 35 -1.63 15.64 4.38
N GLU A 36 -1.14 15.65 5.61
CA GLU A 36 -1.28 16.76 6.56
C GLU A 36 -0.30 17.91 6.28
N ASP A 37 0.80 17.65 5.57
CA ASP A 37 1.76 18.68 5.16
C ASP A 37 1.29 19.36 3.85
N ASP A 38 0.90 20.64 3.95
CA ASP A 38 0.49 21.45 2.79
C ASP A 38 1.60 21.64 1.73
N ASN A 39 2.87 21.34 2.05
CA ASN A 39 3.97 21.37 1.09
C ASN A 39 4.22 20.02 0.40
N SER A 40 3.52 18.98 0.84
CA SER A 40 3.60 17.67 0.23
C SER A 40 2.83 17.63 -1.09
N VAL A 41 3.29 16.77 -2.00
CA VAL A 41 2.61 16.53 -3.27
C VAL A 41 1.36 15.68 -3.07
N LEU A 42 1.28 14.97 -1.95
CA LEU A 42 0.24 14.01 -1.62
C LEU A 42 -0.84 14.71 -0.80
N ASP A 43 -2.09 14.67 -1.27
CA ASP A 43 -3.22 15.25 -0.53
C ASP A 43 -4.02 14.19 0.22
N TRP A 44 -4.97 14.62 1.05
CA TRP A 44 -5.81 13.71 1.84
C TRP A 44 -6.62 12.71 0.99
N LEU A 45 -6.93 13.04 -0.27
CA LEU A 45 -7.63 12.15 -1.19
C LEU A 45 -6.67 11.08 -1.73
N ASP A 46 -5.45 11.46 -2.07
CA ASP A 46 -4.38 10.52 -2.44
C ASP A 46 -4.08 9.56 -1.29
N ALA A 47 -3.97 10.06 -0.06
CA ALA A 47 -3.72 9.23 1.12
C ALA A 47 -4.83 8.21 1.34
N ALA A 48 -6.10 8.62 1.21
CA ALA A 48 -7.24 7.70 1.29
C ALA A 48 -7.19 6.64 0.18
N THR A 49 -6.87 7.04 -1.05
CA THR A 49 -6.76 6.15 -2.21
C THR A 49 -5.64 5.13 -2.02
N LEU A 50 -4.47 5.58 -1.57
CA LEU A 50 -3.32 4.73 -1.32
C LEU A 50 -3.56 3.78 -0.13
N SER A 51 -4.21 4.25 0.93
CA SER A 51 -4.60 3.42 2.07
C SER A 51 -5.59 2.31 1.66
N PHE A 52 -6.51 2.63 0.75
CA PHE A 52 -7.42 1.63 0.19
C PHE A 52 -6.66 0.60 -0.66
N GLN A 53 -5.68 1.00 -1.47
CA GLN A 53 -4.84 0.08 -2.23
C GLN A 53 -4.05 -0.86 -1.31
N VAL A 54 -3.44 -0.33 -0.24
CA VAL A 54 -2.74 -1.15 0.78
C VAL A 54 -3.70 -2.17 1.40
N THR A 55 -4.90 -1.74 1.78
CA THR A 55 -5.92 -2.61 2.37
C THR A 55 -6.38 -3.70 1.38
N GLN A 56 -6.59 -3.34 0.11
CA GLN A 56 -6.97 -4.28 -0.94
C GLN A 56 -5.87 -5.32 -1.17
N HIS A 57 -4.61 -4.91 -1.21
CA HIS A 57 -3.47 -5.83 -1.35
C HIS A 57 -3.37 -6.80 -0.18
N ALA A 58 -3.59 -6.34 1.04
CA ALA A 58 -3.62 -7.19 2.23
C ALA A 58 -4.80 -8.17 2.21
N ALA A 59 -5.99 -7.70 1.80
CA ALA A 59 -7.18 -8.53 1.67
C ALA A 59 -7.01 -9.62 0.62
N SER A 60 -6.47 -9.28 -0.56
CA SER A 60 -6.21 -10.24 -1.64
C SER A 60 -5.27 -11.37 -1.20
N GLU A 61 -4.20 -11.06 -0.47
CA GLU A 61 -3.28 -12.08 0.06
C GLU A 61 -3.94 -12.96 1.13
N CYS A 62 -4.81 -12.39 1.96
CA CYS A 62 -5.58 -13.16 2.93
C CYS A 62 -6.52 -14.14 2.23
N SER A 63 -7.20 -13.70 1.16
CA SER A 63 -8.04 -14.59 0.36
C SER A 63 -7.24 -15.67 -0.36
N ASP A 64 -6.06 -15.37 -0.92
CA ASP A 64 -5.19 -16.38 -1.55
C ASP A 64 -4.68 -17.42 -0.54
N ALA A 65 -4.39 -17.01 0.70
CA ALA A 65 -4.00 -17.93 1.77
C ALA A 65 -5.14 -18.85 2.24
N LEU A 66 -6.39 -18.45 2.01
CA LEU A 66 -7.60 -19.18 2.41
C LEU A 66 -8.16 -20.07 1.30
N ASP A 67 -7.58 -20.02 0.09
CA ASP A 67 -7.98 -20.85 -1.05
C ASP A 67 -7.09 -22.11 -1.12
N PRO A 68 -7.52 -23.27 -0.58
CA PRO A 68 -6.69 -24.48 -0.53
C PRO A 68 -6.43 -25.10 -1.93
N ALA A 69 -6.98 -24.55 -3.01
CA ALA A 69 -6.91 -25.14 -4.35
C ALA A 69 -5.68 -24.73 -5.18
N LYS A 70 -4.87 -23.76 -4.75
CA LYS A 70 -3.67 -23.30 -5.49
C LYS A 70 -2.32 -23.84 -4.98
N GLN A 71 -2.30 -24.67 -3.94
CA GLN A 71 -1.07 -25.33 -3.47
C GLN A 71 -0.64 -26.56 -4.30
N THR A 72 -1.32 -26.85 -5.42
CA THR A 72 -0.97 -27.99 -6.29
C THR A 72 -0.92 -27.54 -7.75
N GLU A 73 0.11 -26.80 -8.16
CA GLU A 73 0.67 -26.95 -9.50
C GLU A 73 2.03 -26.25 -9.63
N ASN A 74 3.07 -27.10 -9.62
CA ASN A 74 4.41 -27.02 -10.24
C ASN A 74 5.44 -26.00 -9.74
#